data_AF-A0AAU5VXX9-F1
#
_entry.id   AF-A0AAU5VXX9-F1
#
_cell.length_a   1.000
_cell.length_b   1.000
_cell.length_c   1.000
_cell.angle_alpha   90.00
_cell.angle_beta   90.00
_cell.angle_gamma   90.00
#
_symmetry.space_group_name_H-M   'P 1'
#
loop_
_entity.id
_entity.type
_entity.pdbx_description
1 polymer ?
#
loop_
_entity_poly.entity_id
_entity_poly.type
_entity_poly.pdbx_seq_one_letter_code
_entity_poly.pdbx_strand_id
1 'polypeptide(L)'
;MAMSKVELLALLRELDDPKQLEWPLNYDRAAARLAFGGLVRRLETDLGAQCEFEQDTQDSSEYGRARVPAEATVCGTQIVVCVSTFGSLAEVCAANPGAYFGTDDAREEGALDPADLATVEQALAELGYVSVPEVADSRK
;
A
#
# COMPACT_ATOMS: atom_id res chain seq x y z
N MET A 1 8.44 33.59 4.60
CA MET A 1 9.82 34.02 4.29
C MET A 1 10.41 33.02 3.32
N ALA A 2 11.05 33.47 2.24
CA ALA A 2 11.73 32.58 1.31
C ALA A 2 13.13 32.24 1.84
N MET A 3 13.48 30.96 1.88
CA MET A 3 14.83 30.51 2.27
C MET A 3 15.85 30.96 1.22
N SER A 4 17.03 31.36 1.68
CA SER A 4 18.17 31.61 0.81
C SER A 4 18.68 30.30 0.20
N LYS A 5 19.41 30.40 -0.92
CA LYS A 5 20.01 29.23 -1.59
C LYS A 5 20.94 28.42 -0.67
N VAL A 6 21.64 29.07 0.26
CA VAL A 6 22.55 28.41 1.20
C VAL A 6 21.76 27.65 2.26
N GLU A 7 20.70 28.24 2.80
CA GLU A 7 19.80 27.58 3.75
C GLU A 7 19.10 26.38 3.10
N LEU A 8 18.68 26.52 1.85
CA LEU A 8 18.08 25.42 1.09
C LEU A 8 19.08 24.27 0.86
N LEU A 9 20.33 24.56 0.51
CA LEU A 9 21.37 23.53 0.33
C LEU A 9 21.78 22.87 1.65
N ALA A 10 21.73 23.60 2.76
CA ALA A 10 21.97 23.04 4.09
C ALA A 10 20.84 22.08 4.49
N LEU A 11 19.58 22.49 4.27
CA LEU A 11 18.41 21.65 4.53
C LEU A 11 18.39 20.40 3.65
N LEU A 12 18.70 20.52 2.34
CA LEU A 12 18.80 19.35 1.47
C LEU A 12 19.84 18.36 1.96
N ARG A 13 21.05 18.83 2.33
CA ARG A 13 22.09 17.97 2.90
C ARG A 13 21.72 17.35 4.23
N GLU A 14 20.94 18.07 5.04
CA GLU A 14 20.40 17.54 6.28
C GLU A 14 19.48 16.37 5.95
N LEU A 15 18.48 16.56 5.08
CA LEU A 15 17.50 15.56 4.66
C LEU A 15 18.12 14.36 3.91
N ASP A 16 19.22 14.57 3.19
CA ASP A 16 19.99 13.53 2.49
C ASP A 16 20.99 12.78 3.40
N ASP A 17 21.14 13.15 4.69
CA ASP A 17 22.03 12.43 5.60
C ASP A 17 21.54 10.99 5.74
N PRO A 18 22.35 9.95 5.44
CA PRO A 18 21.94 8.55 5.59
C PRO A 18 21.68 8.14 7.05
N LYS A 19 21.96 9.02 8.03
CA LYS A 19 21.54 8.89 9.42
C LYS A 19 20.16 9.48 9.72
N GLN A 20 19.56 10.22 8.78
CA GLN A 20 18.13 10.52 8.79
C GLN A 20 17.37 9.19 8.78
N LEU A 21 16.31 9.13 9.58
CA LEU A 21 15.62 7.89 9.89
C LEU A 21 15.13 7.21 8.59
N GLU A 22 15.50 5.93 8.41
CA GLU A 22 14.90 5.00 7.43
C GLU A 22 13.35 4.97 7.51
N TRP A 23 12.80 5.48 8.61
CA TRP A 23 11.40 5.48 8.95
C TRP A 23 10.87 6.88 9.18
N PRO A 24 9.58 7.13 8.93
CA PRO A 24 8.96 8.41 9.25
C PRO A 24 9.13 8.78 10.73
N LEU A 25 9.16 10.08 11.01
CA LEU A 25 9.25 10.59 12.38
C LEU A 25 8.06 10.07 13.22
N ASN A 26 8.35 9.47 14.38
CA ASN A 26 7.38 8.80 15.27
C ASN A 26 6.74 7.52 14.71
N TYR A 27 7.34 6.88 13.71
CA TYR A 27 6.85 5.60 13.21
C TYR A 27 6.97 4.48 14.26
N ASP A 28 5.83 3.91 14.68
CA ASP A 28 5.79 2.76 15.58
C ASP A 28 5.73 1.46 14.76
N ARG A 29 6.92 0.87 14.55
CA ARG A 29 7.09 -0.37 13.80
C ARG A 29 6.36 -1.56 14.45
N ALA A 30 6.22 -1.58 15.77
CA ALA A 30 5.51 -2.66 16.46
C ALA A 30 4.00 -2.54 16.26
N ALA A 31 3.46 -1.33 16.34
CA ALA A 31 2.06 -1.06 16.03
C ALA A 31 1.73 -1.39 14.55
N ALA A 32 2.60 -0.99 13.62
CA ALA A 32 2.43 -1.29 12.19
C ALA A 32 2.41 -2.80 11.92
N ARG A 33 3.31 -3.56 12.55
CA ARG A 33 3.32 -5.04 12.45
C ARG A 33 2.03 -5.68 12.95
N LEU A 34 1.50 -5.20 14.08
CA LEU A 34 0.25 -5.72 14.63
C LEU A 34 -0.94 -5.39 13.72
N ALA A 35 -1.01 -4.16 13.22
CA ALA A 35 -2.07 -3.71 12.33
C ALA A 35 -2.05 -4.46 10.99
N PHE A 36 -0.87 -4.63 10.37
CA PHE A 36 -0.72 -5.36 9.11
C PHE A 36 -1.03 -6.85 9.25
N GLY A 37 -0.56 -7.50 10.34
CA GLY A 37 -0.93 -8.88 10.62
C GLY A 37 -2.45 -9.05 10.87
N GLY A 38 -3.11 -8.03 11.40
CA GLY A 38 -4.58 -7.97 11.49
C GLY A 38 -5.25 -7.90 10.12
N LEU A 39 -4.72 -7.07 9.23
CA LEU A 39 -5.18 -6.95 7.85
C LEU A 39 -5.09 -8.28 7.09
N VAL A 40 -3.91 -8.92 7.10
CA VAL A 40 -3.72 -10.21 6.41
C VAL A 40 -4.76 -11.23 6.88
N ARG A 41 -4.91 -11.44 8.19
CA ARG A 41 -5.90 -12.40 8.71
C ARG A 41 -7.33 -12.06 8.33
N ARG A 42 -7.65 -10.76 8.24
CA ARG A 42 -8.99 -10.32 7.84
C ARG A 42 -9.24 -10.63 6.37
N LEU A 43 -8.30 -10.31 5.49
CA LEU A 43 -8.38 -10.66 4.06
C LEU A 43 -8.53 -12.16 3.87
N GLU A 44 -7.74 -12.98 4.58
CA GLU A 44 -7.85 -14.44 4.52
C GLU A 44 -9.22 -14.96 4.96
N THR A 45 -9.82 -14.33 5.97
CA THR A 45 -11.14 -14.70 6.47
C THR A 45 -12.23 -14.33 5.48
N ASP A 46 -12.19 -13.11 4.93
CA ASP A 46 -13.25 -12.58 4.09
C ASP A 46 -13.22 -13.20 2.68
N LEU A 47 -12.04 -13.51 2.15
CA LEU A 47 -11.84 -14.08 0.81
C LEU A 47 -11.65 -15.61 0.84
N GLY A 48 -11.55 -16.21 2.03
CA GLY A 48 -11.53 -17.66 2.21
C GLY A 48 -10.27 -18.38 1.72
N ALA A 49 -9.15 -17.66 1.59
CA ALA A 49 -7.88 -18.22 1.11
C ALA A 49 -6.68 -17.65 1.85
N GLN A 50 -5.59 -18.41 1.91
CA GLN A 50 -4.35 -17.92 2.52
C GLN A 50 -3.70 -16.85 1.65
N CYS A 51 -3.24 -15.78 2.28
CA CYS A 51 -2.58 -14.68 1.58
C CYS A 51 -1.06 -14.83 1.69
N GLU A 52 -0.35 -14.64 0.59
CA GLU A 52 1.09 -14.42 0.65
C GLU A 52 1.33 -12.97 1.09
N PHE A 53 2.35 -12.72 1.92
CA PHE A 53 2.68 -11.37 2.32
C PHE A 53 4.17 -11.16 2.51
N GLU A 54 4.59 -9.94 2.21
CA GLU A 54 5.91 -9.39 2.52
C GLU A 54 5.70 -8.18 3.42
N GLN A 55 6.59 -7.97 4.37
CA GLN A 55 6.52 -6.83 5.27
C GLN A 55 7.91 -6.41 5.67
N ASP A 56 8.00 -5.18 6.18
CA ASP A 56 9.21 -4.63 6.76
C ASP A 56 10.35 -4.48 5.73
N THR A 57 9.99 -4.16 4.50
CA THR A 57 10.92 -3.92 3.40
C THR A 57 11.67 -2.63 3.65
N GLN A 58 13.00 -2.70 3.71
CA GLN A 58 13.87 -1.54 3.86
C GLN A 58 13.92 -0.72 2.57
N ASP A 59 14.26 0.57 2.68
CA ASP A 59 14.41 1.50 1.56
C ASP A 59 13.13 1.72 0.72
N SER A 60 11.96 1.53 1.33
CA SER A 60 10.65 1.69 0.69
C SER A 60 9.69 2.54 1.51
N SER A 61 8.85 3.32 0.82
CA SER A 61 7.68 3.98 1.43
C SER A 61 6.53 3.00 1.68
N GLU A 62 6.69 1.74 1.29
CA GLU A 62 5.80 0.62 1.56
C GLU A 62 6.27 -0.12 2.81
N TYR A 63 5.39 -0.21 3.81
CA TYR A 63 5.62 -1.05 4.97
C TYR A 63 5.55 -2.53 4.59
N GLY A 64 4.54 -2.93 3.82
CA GLY A 64 4.35 -4.31 3.42
C GLY A 64 3.24 -4.45 2.39
N ARG A 65 3.17 -5.64 1.79
CA ARG A 65 2.15 -6.00 0.82
C ARG A 65 1.57 -7.37 1.11
N ALA A 66 0.24 -7.46 1.05
CA ALA A 66 -0.49 -8.71 1.11
C ALA A 66 -1.00 -9.05 -0.28
N ARG A 67 -1.00 -10.33 -0.63
CA ARG A 67 -1.39 -10.84 -1.93
C ARG A 67 -2.48 -11.89 -1.75
N VAL A 68 -3.68 -11.55 -2.20
CA VAL A 68 -4.80 -12.48 -2.30
C VAL A 68 -4.60 -13.32 -3.56
N PRO A 69 -4.60 -14.65 -3.45
CA PRO A 69 -4.30 -15.51 -4.59
C PRO A 69 -5.44 -15.46 -5.63
N ALA A 70 -5.09 -15.65 -6.90
CA ALA A 70 -6.02 -15.54 -8.03
C ALA A 70 -7.20 -16.51 -7.93
N GLU A 71 -7.00 -17.71 -7.39
CA GLU A 71 -8.04 -18.71 -7.17
C GLU A 71 -9.11 -18.29 -6.16
N ALA A 72 -8.85 -17.26 -5.35
CA ALA A 72 -9.78 -16.73 -4.37
C ALA A 72 -10.60 -15.55 -4.89
N THR A 73 -10.30 -15.05 -6.09
CA THR A 73 -10.98 -13.89 -6.68
C THR A 73 -11.90 -14.31 -7.82
N VAL A 74 -12.96 -13.54 -8.04
CA VAL A 74 -13.97 -13.81 -9.08
C VAL A 74 -13.35 -13.74 -10.48
N CYS A 75 -12.45 -12.78 -10.70
CA CYS A 75 -11.81 -12.56 -12.00
C CYS A 75 -10.63 -13.51 -12.29
N GLY A 76 -10.19 -14.31 -11.31
CA GLY A 76 -8.97 -15.12 -11.47
C GLY A 76 -7.70 -14.28 -11.55
N THR A 77 -7.74 -13.05 -11.03
CA THR A 77 -6.60 -12.13 -10.94
C THR A 77 -6.26 -11.92 -9.48
N GLN A 78 -4.97 -12.03 -9.13
CA GLN A 78 -4.49 -11.71 -7.78
C GLN A 78 -4.85 -10.27 -7.39
N ILE A 79 -5.21 -10.04 -6.13
CA ILE A 79 -5.34 -8.69 -5.57
C ILE A 79 -4.13 -8.42 -4.69
N VAL A 80 -3.46 -7.28 -4.88
CA VAL A 80 -2.33 -6.85 -4.06
C VAL A 80 -2.73 -5.64 -3.25
N VAL A 81 -2.52 -5.71 -1.94
CA VAL A 81 -2.76 -4.61 -1.00
C VAL A 81 -1.43 -4.12 -0.46
N CYS A 82 -1.02 -2.92 -0.83
CA CYS A 82 0.23 -2.29 -0.41
C CYS A 82 -0.05 -1.30 0.73
N VAL A 83 0.60 -1.44 1.89
CA VAL A 83 0.43 -0.57 3.06
C VAL A 83 1.62 0.37 3.17
N SER A 84 1.37 1.66 3.40
CA SER A 84 2.42 2.67 3.51
C SER A 84 3.12 2.67 4.87
N THR A 85 4.37 3.13 4.91
CA THR A 85 5.04 3.55 6.15
C THR A 85 4.54 4.91 6.66
N PHE A 86 3.87 5.70 5.81
CA PHE A 86 3.36 7.03 6.13
C PHE A 86 1.88 6.99 6.53
N GLY A 87 1.63 6.61 7.78
CA GLY A 87 0.28 6.53 8.34
C GLY A 87 -0.51 5.33 7.82
N SER A 88 -1.81 5.29 8.11
CA SER A 88 -2.69 4.18 7.76
C SER A 88 -3.21 4.27 6.32
N LEU A 89 -2.32 4.40 5.35
CA LEU A 89 -2.67 4.41 3.92
C LEU A 89 -2.46 3.01 3.33
N ALA A 90 -3.39 2.59 2.47
CA ALA A 90 -3.27 1.35 1.73
C ALA A 90 -3.73 1.54 0.28
N GLU A 91 -3.00 0.94 -0.65
CA GLU A 91 -3.32 0.91 -2.07
C GLU A 91 -3.79 -0.50 -2.45
N VAL A 92 -4.79 -0.60 -3.32
CA VAL A 92 -5.35 -1.87 -3.80
C VAL A 92 -5.19 -1.96 -5.32
N CYS A 93 -4.43 -2.97 -5.75
CA CYS A 93 -4.08 -3.21 -7.15
C CYS A 93 -4.61 -4.56 -7.63
N ALA A 94 -4.96 -4.65 -8.91
CA ALA A 94 -5.09 -5.92 -9.60
C ALA A 94 -3.70 -6.37 -10.07
N ALA A 95 -3.30 -7.58 -9.70
CA ALA A 95 -1.92 -8.07 -9.82
C ALA A 95 -0.92 -7.10 -9.16
N ASN A 96 0.32 -7.03 -9.64
CA ASN A 96 1.33 -6.14 -9.08
C ASN A 96 1.05 -4.66 -9.44
N PRO A 97 1.43 -3.71 -8.57
CA PRO A 97 1.35 -2.29 -8.89
C PRO A 97 1.98 -1.96 -10.25
N GLY A 98 1.27 -1.16 -11.05
CA GLY A 98 1.63 -0.78 -12.42
C GLY A 98 1.28 -1.82 -13.49
N ALA A 99 0.61 -2.92 -13.15
CA ALA A 99 0.11 -3.88 -14.15
C ALA A 99 -1.05 -3.30 -14.99
N TYR A 100 -1.83 -2.40 -14.40
CA TYR A 100 -2.94 -1.67 -15.02
C TYR A 100 -2.72 -0.16 -14.87
N PHE A 101 -3.50 0.66 -15.59
CA PHE A 101 -3.41 2.12 -15.46
C PHE A 101 -4.08 2.67 -14.19
N GLY A 102 -4.58 1.78 -13.34
CA GLY A 102 -5.14 2.08 -12.04
C GLY A 102 -6.22 1.07 -11.64
N THR A 103 -6.76 1.26 -10.45
CA THR A 103 -7.83 0.40 -9.92
C THR A 103 -9.08 0.43 -10.80
N ASP A 104 -9.43 1.59 -11.36
CA ASP A 104 -10.60 1.73 -12.24
C ASP A 104 -10.39 1.08 -13.61
N ASP A 105 -9.20 1.24 -14.20
CA ASP A 105 -8.82 0.59 -15.46
C ASP A 105 -8.87 -0.94 -15.33
N ALA A 106 -8.32 -1.48 -14.23
CA ALA A 106 -8.41 -2.91 -13.94
C ALA A 106 -9.87 -3.43 -13.81
N ARG A 107 -10.79 -2.60 -13.31
CA ARG A 107 -12.22 -2.96 -13.25
C ARG A 107 -12.86 -2.94 -14.63
N GLU A 108 -12.55 -1.94 -15.45
CA GLU A 108 -13.06 -1.82 -16.82
C GLU A 108 -12.57 -2.98 -17.71
N GLU A 109 -11.32 -3.42 -17.52
CA GLU A 109 -10.75 -4.57 -18.22
C GLU A 109 -11.24 -5.93 -17.69
N GLY A 110 -12.04 -5.94 -16.61
CA GLY A 110 -12.54 -7.17 -15.98
C GLY A 110 -11.47 -7.94 -15.21
N ALA A 111 -10.34 -7.31 -14.90
CA ALA A 111 -9.28 -7.88 -14.07
C ALA A 111 -9.57 -7.76 -12.57
N LEU A 112 -10.43 -6.83 -12.17
CA LEU A 112 -10.82 -6.60 -10.78
C LEU A 112 -12.33 -6.60 -10.61
N ASP A 113 -12.85 -7.54 -9.82
CA ASP A 113 -14.27 -7.61 -9.52
C ASP A 113 -14.66 -6.53 -8.48
N PRO A 114 -15.78 -5.79 -8.69
CA PRO A 114 -16.22 -4.78 -7.75
C PRO A 114 -16.57 -5.29 -6.34
N ALA A 115 -17.05 -6.52 -6.21
CA ALA A 115 -17.40 -7.09 -4.90
C ALA A 115 -16.15 -7.54 -4.15
N ASP A 116 -15.17 -8.13 -4.84
CA ASP A 116 -13.87 -8.45 -4.24
C ASP A 116 -13.16 -7.16 -3.78
N LEU A 117 -13.16 -6.11 -4.61
CA LEU A 117 -12.61 -4.80 -4.24
C LEU A 117 -13.32 -4.22 -3.02
N ALA A 118 -14.65 -4.20 -3.01
CA ALA A 118 -15.43 -3.68 -1.87
C ALA A 118 -15.15 -4.44 -0.58
N THR A 119 -14.93 -5.76 -0.67
CA THR A 119 -14.56 -6.61 0.48
C THR A 119 -13.21 -6.19 1.05
N VAL A 120 -12.21 -5.99 0.18
CA VAL A 120 -10.87 -5.53 0.59
C VAL A 120 -10.93 -4.12 1.20
N GLU A 121 -11.65 -3.20 0.58
CA GLU A 121 -11.80 -1.82 1.06
C GLU A 121 -12.53 -1.76 2.42
N GLN A 122 -13.52 -2.61 2.62
CA GLN A 122 -14.19 -2.74 3.91
C GLN A 122 -13.24 -3.25 5.00
N ALA A 123 -12.45 -4.28 4.71
CA ALA A 123 -11.43 -4.79 5.65
C ALA A 123 -10.42 -3.69 6.03
N LEU A 124 -9.99 -2.88 5.07
CA LEU A 124 -9.12 -1.73 5.29
C LEU A 124 -9.79 -0.69 6.20
N ALA A 125 -11.01 -0.27 5.88
CA ALA A 125 -11.73 0.76 6.62
C ALA A 125 -11.99 0.35 8.08
N GLU A 126 -12.37 -0.90 8.32
CA GLU A 126 -12.63 -1.41 9.68
C GLU A 126 -11.37 -1.49 10.55
N LEU A 127 -10.20 -1.64 9.93
CA LEU A 127 -8.90 -1.62 10.60
C LEU A 127 -8.29 -0.20 10.69
N GLY A 128 -9.01 0.81 10.21
CA GLY A 128 -8.59 2.21 10.25
C GLY A 128 -7.60 2.61 9.16
N TYR A 129 -7.49 1.80 8.09
CA TYR A 129 -6.78 2.20 6.88
C TYR A 129 -7.67 3.03 5.96
N VAL A 130 -7.05 3.95 5.25
CA VAL A 130 -7.65 4.71 4.16
C VAL A 130 -7.19 4.08 2.86
N SER A 131 -8.14 3.55 2.09
CA SER A 131 -7.90 3.06 0.73
C SER A 131 -7.56 4.25 -0.18
N VAL A 132 -6.46 4.15 -0.90
CA VAL A 132 -6.03 5.10 -1.93
C VAL A 132 -6.08 4.34 -3.26
N PRO A 133 -6.84 4.80 -4.26
CA PRO A 133 -6.89 4.14 -5.54
C PRO A 133 -5.52 4.24 -6.23
N GLU A 134 -5.12 3.17 -6.90
CA GLU A 134 -3.99 3.23 -7.81
C GLU A 134 -4.39 4.13 -8.99
N VAL A 135 -3.55 5.12 -9.26
CA VAL A 135 -3.69 6.01 -10.40
C VAL A 135 -2.37 6.04 -11.15
N ALA A 136 -2.39 5.72 -12.45
CA ALA A 136 -1.23 5.97 -13.29
C ALA A 136 -0.92 7.48 -13.30
N ASP A 137 0.34 7.86 -13.08
CA ASP A 137 0.78 9.23 -13.36
C ASP A 137 0.64 9.45 -14.88
N SER A 138 -0.37 10.23 -15.26
CA SER A 138 -0.62 10.70 -16.63
C SER A 138 0.55 11.51 -17.25
N ARG A 139 1.64 11.73 -16.51
CA ARG A 139 2.91 12.30 -17.00
C ARG A 139 3.89 11.18 -17.36
N LYS A 140 3.76 10.63 -18.57
CA LYS A 140 4.89 10.06 -19.31
C LYS A 140 5.21 10.95 -20.50
#